data_AF-A0A9E3X670-F1
#
_entry.id   AF-A0A9E3X670-F1
#
_cell.length_a   1.000
_cell.length_b   1.000
_cell.length_c   1.000
_cell.angle_alpha   90.00
_cell.angle_beta   90.00
_cell.angle_gamma   90.00
#
_symmetry.space_group_name_H-M   'P 1'
#
loop_
_entity.id
_entity.type
_entity.pdbx_description
1 polymer ?
#
loop_
_entity_poly.entity_id
_entity_poly.type
_entity_poly.pdbx_seq_one_letter_code
_entity_poly.pdbx_strand_id
1 'polypeptide(L)'
;RNLVFAPPAAEFNQLLEEMIVGELYEWIGKLRNAQQVGNAAAIPPLAVHFVEHLAQILAIAHRHCYTTGSRTLADSLTLARRPAGYDALCGTVMRGALHDTEVVAAQIEACWRGLADWAQGEGLAFREHGDGCWPSSWH
;
A
#
# COMPACT_ATOMS: atom_id res chain seq x y z
N ARG A 1 23.24 -11.03 20.95
CA ARG A 1 22.23 -10.03 21.39
C ARG A 1 20.87 -10.70 21.30
N ASN A 2 20.32 -11.15 22.42
CA ASN A 2 19.14 -12.01 22.50
C ASN A 2 17.86 -11.20 22.20
N LEU A 3 17.19 -11.47 21.08
CA LEU A 3 15.86 -10.94 20.77
C LEU A 3 14.80 -11.81 21.46
N VAL A 4 14.63 -11.64 22.77
CA VAL A 4 13.65 -12.37 23.60
C VAL A 4 12.24 -11.75 23.55
N PHE A 5 12.06 -10.64 22.80
CA PHE A 5 10.80 -9.90 22.72
C PHE A 5 10.35 -9.55 21.29
N ALA A 6 10.81 -10.27 20.27
CA ALA A 6 10.24 -10.07 18.93
C ALA A 6 8.80 -10.63 18.93
N PRO A 7 7.78 -9.85 18.53
CA PRO A 7 6.43 -10.38 18.38
C PRO A 7 6.44 -11.61 17.45
N PRO A 8 5.61 -12.63 17.71
CA PRO A 8 5.43 -13.77 16.83
C PRO A 8 5.12 -13.34 15.39
N ALA A 9 5.57 -14.14 14.41
CA ALA A 9 5.27 -13.89 13.00
C ALA A 9 3.77 -13.72 12.71
N ALA A 10 2.91 -14.43 13.46
CA ALA A 10 1.46 -14.34 13.34
C ALA A 10 0.91 -12.95 13.68
N GLU A 11 1.49 -12.25 14.65
CA GLU A 11 1.06 -10.90 15.02
C GLU A 11 1.37 -9.89 13.91
N PHE A 12 2.51 -10.04 13.24
CA PHE A 12 2.84 -9.23 12.06
C PHE A 12 1.89 -9.50 10.89
N ASN A 13 1.56 -10.77 10.63
CA ASN A 13 0.64 -11.13 9.55
C ASN A 13 -0.77 -10.59 9.81
N GLN A 14 -1.27 -10.70 11.04
CA GLN A 14 -2.56 -10.12 11.42
C GLN A 14 -2.56 -8.60 11.23
N LEU A 15 -1.50 -7.91 11.67
CA LEU A 15 -1.38 -6.46 11.47
C LEU A 15 -1.36 -6.07 9.98
N LEU A 16 -0.64 -6.83 9.15
CA LEU A 16 -0.64 -6.62 7.70
C LEU A 16 -2.03 -6.82 7.10
N GLU A 17 -2.76 -7.83 7.53
CA GLU A 17 -4.15 -8.06 7.13
C GLU A 17 -5.07 -6.90 7.52
N GLU A 18 -4.98 -6.44 8.76
CA GLU A 18 -5.77 -5.31 9.27
C GLU A 18 -5.45 -4.00 8.53
N MET A 19 -4.18 -3.70 8.25
CA MET A 19 -3.81 -2.48 7.53
C MET A 19 -4.25 -2.52 6.06
N ILE A 20 -4.08 -3.66 5.39
CA ILE A 20 -4.47 -3.78 3.99
C ILE A 20 -5.99 -3.70 3.86
N VAL A 21 -6.75 -4.45 4.67
CA VAL A 21 -8.22 -4.50 4.63
C VAL A 21 -8.85 -3.21 5.18
N GLY A 22 -8.36 -2.74 6.33
CA GLY A 22 -8.94 -1.60 7.04
C GLY A 22 -8.60 -0.26 6.41
N GLU A 23 -7.38 -0.09 5.90
CA GLU A 23 -6.93 1.20 5.39
C GLU A 23 -6.95 1.20 3.86
N LEU A 24 -6.15 0.36 3.19
CA LEU A 24 -5.93 0.51 1.74
C LEU A 24 -7.19 0.32 0.89
N TYR A 25 -8.12 -0.57 1.28
CA TYR A 25 -9.42 -0.65 0.62
C TYR A 25 -10.22 0.66 0.74
N GLU A 26 -10.18 1.34 1.89
CA GLU A 26 -10.83 2.63 2.08
C GLU A 26 -10.21 3.70 1.16
N TRP A 27 -8.88 3.71 1.01
CA TRP A 27 -8.17 4.63 0.11
C TRP A 27 -8.58 4.43 -1.35
N ILE A 28 -8.70 3.18 -1.80
CA ILE A 28 -9.15 2.87 -3.17
C ILE A 28 -10.62 3.25 -3.39
N GLY A 29 -11.47 3.04 -2.39
CA GLY A 29 -12.85 3.54 -2.42
C GLY A 29 -12.91 5.07 -2.56
N LYS A 30 -12.10 5.80 -1.79
CA LYS A 30 -11.99 7.27 -1.88
C LYS A 30 -11.49 7.73 -3.25
N LEU A 31 -10.50 7.04 -3.81
CA LEU A 31 -9.97 7.31 -5.14
C LEU A 31 -11.06 7.21 -6.21
N ARG A 32 -11.77 6.07 -6.26
CA ARG A 32 -12.82 5.81 -7.25
C ARG A 32 -13.98 6.79 -7.11
N ASN A 33 -14.37 7.11 -5.87
CA ASN A 33 -15.37 8.14 -5.60
C ASN A 33 -14.92 9.52 -6.11
N ALA A 34 -13.68 9.92 -5.86
CA ALA A 34 -13.14 11.18 -6.34
C ALA A 34 -13.13 11.27 -7.87
N GLN A 35 -12.78 10.19 -8.57
CA GLN A 35 -12.87 10.11 -10.03
C GLN A 35 -14.32 10.23 -10.52
N GLN A 36 -15.25 9.50 -9.89
CA GLN A 36 -16.66 9.50 -10.29
C GLN A 36 -17.32 10.88 -10.17
N VAL A 37 -17.00 11.63 -9.11
CA VAL A 37 -17.57 12.98 -8.89
C VAL A 37 -16.72 14.10 -9.49
N GLY A 38 -15.62 13.78 -10.18
CA GLY A 38 -14.73 14.77 -10.80
C GLY A 38 -13.91 15.61 -9.81
N ASN A 39 -13.68 15.13 -8.58
CA ASN A 39 -12.89 15.83 -7.57
C ASN A 39 -11.38 15.59 -7.75
N ALA A 40 -10.81 16.17 -8.81
CA ALA A 40 -9.39 16.04 -9.13
C ALA A 40 -8.45 16.51 -8.00
N ALA A 41 -8.86 17.52 -7.22
CA ALA A 41 -8.06 18.06 -6.12
C ALA A 41 -7.81 17.05 -4.97
N ALA A 42 -8.63 16.01 -4.86
CA ALA A 42 -8.44 14.94 -3.88
C ALA A 42 -7.34 13.94 -4.29
N ILE A 43 -6.99 13.85 -5.57
CA ILE A 43 -6.08 12.80 -6.07
C ILE A 43 -4.63 12.97 -5.55
N PRO A 44 -4.02 14.17 -5.56
CA PRO A 44 -2.66 14.34 -5.03
C PRO A 44 -2.50 13.93 -3.56
N PRO A 45 -3.33 14.38 -2.59
CA PRO A 45 -3.18 13.94 -1.21
C PRO A 45 -3.47 12.44 -1.04
N LEU A 46 -4.41 11.86 -1.80
CA LEU A 46 -4.63 10.42 -1.80
C LEU A 46 -3.38 9.65 -2.22
N ALA A 47 -2.67 10.11 -3.26
CA ALA A 47 -1.44 9.48 -3.74
C ALA A 47 -0.33 9.49 -2.68
N VAL A 48 -0.11 10.62 -2.01
CA VAL A 48 0.91 10.77 -0.96
C VAL A 48 0.65 9.81 0.19
N HIS A 49 -0.57 9.82 0.72
CA HIS A 49 -0.90 8.97 1.85
C HIS A 49 -0.93 7.48 1.50
N PHE A 50 -1.37 7.12 0.29
CA PHE A 50 -1.36 5.74 -0.18
C PHE A 50 0.06 5.17 -0.18
N VAL A 51 1.05 5.89 -0.72
CA VAL A 51 2.45 5.41 -0.72
C VAL A 51 3.09 5.40 0.66
N GLU A 52 2.70 6.30 1.55
CA GLU A 52 3.18 6.32 2.94
C GLU A 52 2.69 5.11 3.73
N HIS A 53 1.38 4.79 3.65
CA HIS A 53 0.84 3.60 4.31
C HIS A 53 1.41 2.33 3.69
N LEU A 54 1.55 2.28 2.36
CA LEU A 54 2.15 1.13 1.72
C LEU A 54 3.64 0.96 2.08
N ALA A 55 4.38 2.05 2.30
CA ALA A 55 5.73 1.98 2.86
C ALA A 55 5.72 1.36 4.27
N GLN A 56 4.76 1.70 5.12
CA GLN A 56 4.65 1.12 6.47
C GLN A 56 4.34 -0.38 6.40
N ILE A 57 3.43 -0.80 5.53
CA ILE A 57 3.13 -2.22 5.27
C ILE A 57 4.39 -2.97 4.85
N LEU A 58 5.20 -2.41 3.95
CA LEU A 58 6.47 -3.01 3.55
C LEU A 58 7.47 -3.09 4.71
N ALA A 59 7.56 -2.06 5.54
CA ALA A 59 8.40 -2.10 6.75
C ALA A 59 7.99 -3.24 7.68
N ILE A 60 6.69 -3.41 7.92
CA ILE A 60 6.13 -4.47 8.79
C ILE A 60 6.44 -5.85 8.20
N ALA A 61 6.17 -6.05 6.91
CA ALA A 61 6.47 -7.31 6.21
C ALA A 61 7.96 -7.69 6.27
N HIS A 62 8.84 -6.69 6.20
CA HIS A 62 10.29 -6.87 6.29
C HIS A 62 10.84 -6.81 7.73
N ARG A 63 9.99 -6.60 8.74
CA ARG A 63 10.39 -6.34 10.14
C ARG A 63 11.46 -5.25 10.24
N HIS A 64 11.29 -4.21 9.44
CA HIS A 64 12.21 -3.10 9.26
C HIS A 64 11.64 -1.84 9.92
N CYS A 65 12.51 -1.04 10.52
CA CYS A 65 12.17 0.29 11.01
C CYS A 65 12.93 1.33 10.20
N TYR A 66 12.20 2.25 9.58
CA TYR A 66 12.82 3.36 8.84
C TYR A 66 13.58 4.30 9.76
N THR A 67 14.56 4.99 9.18
CA THR A 67 15.46 5.86 9.95
C THR A 67 14.79 7.15 10.41
N THR A 68 13.94 7.75 9.56
CA THR A 68 13.20 9.00 9.81
C THR A 68 12.03 9.11 8.83
N GLY A 69 10.97 9.83 9.24
CA GLY A 69 9.80 10.08 8.41
C GLY A 69 10.11 10.74 7.06
N SER A 70 11.12 11.62 7.00
CA SER A 70 11.52 12.28 5.74
C SER A 70 12.16 11.34 4.72
N ARG A 71 12.56 10.14 5.15
CA ARG A 71 13.20 9.13 4.32
C ARG A 71 12.35 7.90 4.08
N THR A 72 11.15 7.81 4.67
CA THR A 72 10.27 6.64 4.57
C THR A 72 10.16 6.07 3.16
N LEU A 73 9.86 6.90 2.15
CA LEU A 73 9.74 6.43 0.76
C LEU A 73 11.08 6.05 0.13
N ALA A 74 12.16 6.77 0.46
CA ALA A 74 13.49 6.44 -0.08
C ALA A 74 14.03 5.13 0.53
N ASP A 75 13.84 4.94 1.83
CA ASP A 75 14.26 3.76 2.55
C ASP A 75 13.39 2.54 2.13
N SER A 76 12.07 2.70 1.91
CA SER A 76 11.19 1.62 1.46
C SER A 76 11.56 1.06 0.08
N LEU A 77 12.05 1.90 -0.83
CA LEU A 77 12.52 1.49 -2.17
C LEU A 77 13.79 0.61 -2.12
N THR A 78 14.44 0.49 -0.96
CA THR A 78 15.58 -0.43 -0.76
C THR A 78 15.15 -1.84 -0.35
N LEU A 79 13.91 -2.02 0.11
CA LEU A 79 13.39 -3.32 0.56
C LEU A 79 13.11 -4.23 -0.63
N ALA A 80 13.54 -5.50 -0.61
CA ALA A 80 13.24 -6.44 -1.69
C ALA A 80 11.73 -6.73 -1.82
N ARG A 81 11.31 -7.40 -2.91
CA ARG A 81 9.93 -7.92 -3.09
C ARG A 81 8.85 -6.85 -2.82
N ARG A 82 8.79 -5.80 -3.64
CA ARG A 82 7.77 -4.74 -3.54
C ARG A 82 6.61 -4.99 -4.52
N PRO A 83 5.39 -4.52 -4.23
CA PRO A 83 4.26 -4.56 -5.15
C PRO A 83 4.60 -3.94 -6.51
N ALA A 84 4.15 -4.58 -7.58
CA ALA A 84 4.26 -3.99 -8.91
C ALA A 84 3.56 -2.60 -8.93
N GLY A 85 4.19 -1.62 -9.56
CA GLY A 85 3.68 -0.24 -9.62
C GLY A 85 4.05 0.66 -8.44
N TYR A 86 4.51 0.11 -7.31
CA TYR A 86 4.92 0.89 -6.14
C TYR A 86 6.05 1.87 -6.44
N ASP A 87 7.14 1.37 -7.04
CA ASP A 87 8.34 2.17 -7.36
C ASP A 87 8.02 3.38 -8.26
N ALA A 88 7.15 3.17 -9.26
CA ALA A 88 6.74 4.22 -10.18
C ALA A 88 5.93 5.31 -9.47
N LEU A 89 4.96 4.91 -8.65
CA LEU A 89 4.10 5.82 -7.89
C LEU A 89 4.90 6.60 -6.83
N CYS A 90 5.79 5.94 -6.09
CA CYS A 90 6.73 6.60 -5.17
C CYS A 90 7.58 7.64 -5.91
N GLY A 91 8.10 7.29 -7.09
CA GLY A 91 8.85 8.23 -7.92
C GLY A 91 8.04 9.48 -8.29
N THR A 92 6.77 9.31 -8.65
CA THR A 92 5.84 10.43 -8.95
C THR A 92 5.65 11.32 -7.72
N VAL A 93 5.36 10.73 -6.56
CA VAL A 93 5.14 11.46 -5.30
C VAL A 93 6.41 12.19 -4.85
N MET A 94 7.55 11.53 -4.83
CA MET A 94 8.83 12.10 -4.38
C MET A 94 9.31 13.26 -5.27
N ARG A 95 8.96 13.25 -6.57
CA ARG A 95 9.26 14.36 -7.49
C ARG A 95 8.23 15.49 -7.44
N GLY A 96 7.11 15.32 -6.70
CA GLY A 96 5.99 16.26 -6.70
C GLY A 96 5.24 16.30 -8.03
N ALA A 97 5.34 15.27 -8.88
CA ALA A 97 4.75 15.22 -10.20
C ALA A 97 3.25 14.84 -10.17
N LEU A 98 2.46 15.54 -9.35
CA LEU A 98 1.08 15.17 -9.01
C LEU A 98 0.00 15.99 -9.75
N HIS A 99 0.39 16.76 -10.76
CA HIS A 99 -0.51 17.69 -11.46
C HIS A 99 -1.45 17.00 -12.46
N ASP A 100 -1.01 15.92 -13.09
CA ASP A 100 -1.84 15.10 -13.97
C ASP A 100 -2.59 14.05 -13.15
N THR A 101 -3.80 14.42 -12.71
CA THR A 101 -4.57 13.62 -11.75
C THR A 101 -5.10 12.33 -12.36
N GLU A 102 -5.30 12.25 -13.67
CA GLU A 102 -5.71 11.00 -14.33
C GLU A 102 -4.56 9.99 -14.33
N VAL A 103 -3.35 10.45 -14.67
CA VAL A 103 -2.14 9.61 -14.61
C VAL A 103 -1.87 9.15 -13.19
N VAL A 104 -1.96 10.04 -12.20
CA VAL A 104 -1.74 9.69 -10.78
C VAL A 104 -2.76 8.66 -10.31
N ALA A 105 -4.05 8.84 -10.62
CA ALA A 105 -5.09 7.88 -10.27
C ALA A 105 -4.84 6.50 -10.90
N ALA A 106 -4.45 6.46 -12.18
CA ALA A 106 -4.09 5.22 -12.87
C ALA A 106 -2.87 4.52 -12.24
N GLN A 107 -1.89 5.28 -11.76
CA GLN A 107 -0.73 4.73 -11.04
C GLN A 107 -1.12 4.14 -9.68
N ILE A 108 -2.04 4.76 -8.94
CA ILE A 108 -2.56 4.20 -7.68
C ILE A 108 -3.28 2.87 -7.96
N GLU A 109 -4.19 2.82 -8.94
CA GLU A 109 -4.89 1.59 -9.33
C GLU A 109 -3.92 0.49 -9.81
N ALA A 110 -2.87 0.85 -10.55
CA ALA A 110 -1.83 -0.11 -10.94
C ALA A 110 -1.07 -0.67 -9.74
N CYS A 111 -0.70 0.19 -8.79
CA CYS A 111 -0.05 -0.21 -7.55
C CYS A 111 -0.96 -1.10 -6.69
N TRP A 112 -2.27 -0.79 -6.64
CA TRP A 112 -3.26 -1.59 -5.94
C TRP A 112 -3.37 -3.01 -6.49
N ARG A 113 -3.42 -3.17 -7.82
CA ARG A 113 -3.40 -4.49 -8.44
C ARG A 113 -2.11 -5.25 -8.12
N GLY A 114 -0.95 -4.58 -8.18
CA GLY A 114 0.32 -5.19 -7.82
C GLY A 114 0.42 -5.59 -6.35
N LEU A 115 -0.31 -4.92 -5.45
CA LEU A 115 -0.38 -5.26 -4.03
C LEU A 115 -1.12 -6.59 -3.81
N ALA A 116 -2.15 -6.87 -4.62
CA ALA A 116 -2.87 -8.12 -4.53
C ALA A 116 -1.97 -9.34 -4.77
N ASP A 117 -1.23 -9.29 -5.87
CA ASP A 117 -0.27 -10.32 -6.24
C ASP A 117 0.85 -10.43 -5.20
N TRP A 118 1.35 -9.29 -4.71
CA TRP A 118 2.37 -9.24 -3.68
C TRP A 118 1.91 -9.93 -2.39
N ALA A 119 0.72 -9.60 -1.90
CA ALA A 119 0.22 -10.14 -0.64
C ALA A 119 0.02 -11.66 -0.70
N GLN A 120 -0.46 -12.19 -1.83
CA GLN A 120 -0.51 -13.64 -2.07
C GLN A 120 0.90 -14.25 -2.04
N GLY A 121 1.89 -13.60 -2.66
CA GLY A 121 3.29 -14.03 -2.66
C GLY A 121 3.97 -14.00 -1.28
N GLU A 122 3.55 -13.11 -0.39
CA GLU A 122 3.96 -13.07 1.03
C GLU A 122 3.20 -14.09 1.91
N GLY A 123 2.25 -14.84 1.34
CA GLY A 123 1.44 -15.81 2.08
C GLY A 123 0.39 -15.17 2.99
N LEU A 124 0.04 -13.90 2.74
CA LEU A 124 -1.06 -13.22 3.43
C LEU A 124 -2.38 -13.73 2.85
N ALA A 125 -3.25 -14.26 3.71
CA ALA A 125 -4.52 -14.82 3.32
C ALA A 125 -5.64 -13.97 3.91
N PHE A 126 -6.06 -12.93 3.17
CA PHE A 126 -7.21 -12.14 3.58
C PHE A 126 -8.46 -13.02 3.52
N ARG A 127 -8.93 -13.45 4.69
CA ARG A 127 -10.19 -14.17 4.83
C ARG A 127 -11.32 -13.15 4.86
N GLU A 128 -12.18 -13.18 3.86
CA GLU A 128 -13.52 -12.62 4.06
C GLU A 128 -14.24 -13.45 5.13
N HIS A 129 -15.07 -12.79 5.94
CA HIS A 129 -16.03 -13.50 6.79
C HIS A 129 -17.12 -14.08 5.88
N GLY A 130 -16.78 -15.16 5.17
CA GLY A 130 -17.54 -15.76 4.07
C GLY A 130 -16.58 -16.22 2.98
N ASP A 131 -16.68 -17.46 2.53
CA ASP A 131 -15.71 -18.10 1.64
C ASP A 131 -15.41 -17.29 0.36
N GLY A 132 -14.22 -16.67 0.29
CA GLY A 132 -13.80 -15.91 -0.89
C GLY A 132 -12.40 -15.32 -0.74
N CYS A 133 -11.44 -15.86 -1.48
CA CYS A 133 -10.14 -15.27 -1.73
C CYS A 133 -10.33 -14.01 -2.57
N TRP A 134 -9.82 -12.83 -2.14
CA TRP A 134 -9.83 -11.53 -2.84
C TRP A 134 -11.17 -11.16 -3.51
N PRO A 135 -11.82 -10.03 -3.22
CA PRO A 135 -13.10 -9.71 -3.85
C PRO A 135 -12.91 -9.45 -5.36
N SER A 136 -13.02 -10.52 -6.14
CA SER A 136 -12.80 -10.60 -7.59
C SER A 136 -13.92 -9.90 -8.38
N SER A 137 -14.84 -9.25 -7.67
CA SER A 137 -16.04 -8.61 -8.19
C SER A 137 -15.93 -7.09 -8.35
N TRP A 138 -14.74 -6.50 -8.14
CA TRP A 138 -14.51 -5.04 -8.25
C TRP A 138 -13.46 -4.63 -9.30
N HIS A 139 -13.23 -5.50 -10.29
CA HIS A 139 -12.50 -5.17 -11.52
C HIS A 139 -13.42 -4.63 -12.60
#